data_AF-A0A951I8F5-F1
#
_entry.id   AF-A0A951I8F5-F1
#
_cell.length_a   1.000
_cell.length_b   1.000
_cell.length_c   1.000
_cell.angle_alpha   90.00
_cell.angle_beta   90.00
_cell.angle_gamma   90.00
#
_symmetry.space_group_name_H-M   'P 1'
#
loop_
_entity.id
_entity.type
_entity.pdbx_description
1 polymer ?
#
loop_
_entity_poly.entity_id
_entity_poly.type
_entity_poly.pdbx_seq_one_letter_code
_entity_poly.pdbx_strand_id
1 'polypeptide(L)'
;SMDTKQQTSDAYLRSFAKSLKINFPILRDPTGLTYAQFSPQRRMPLVIFFDTQGRVASPNHFGMSDAETYKTKMRGIIDKLLATQTSGEE
;
A
#
# COMPACT_ATOMS: atom_id res chain seq x y z
N SER A 1 0.25 -5.72 -25.25
CA SER A 1 0.10 -4.35 -25.76
C SER A 1 0.53 -3.40 -24.66
N MET A 2 1.58 -2.61 -24.88
CA MET A 2 1.93 -1.54 -23.94
C MET A 2 0.89 -0.45 -24.11
N ASP A 3 -0.20 -0.53 -23.34
CA ASP A 3 -1.07 0.62 -23.13
C ASP A 3 -0.14 1.77 -22.76
N THR A 4 -0.13 2.80 -23.61
CA THR A 4 0.60 4.05 -23.40
C THR A 4 0.18 4.58 -22.04
N LYS A 5 0.91 4.19 -20.99
CA LYS A 5 0.76 4.72 -19.64
C LYS A 5 1.10 6.18 -19.76
N GLN A 6 0.08 7.01 -19.91
CA GLN A 6 0.23 8.45 -19.83
C GLN A 6 0.85 8.74 -18.47
N GLN A 7 2.15 9.06 -18.49
CA GLN A 7 2.91 9.27 -17.27
C GLN A 7 2.30 10.49 -16.59
N THR A 8 1.60 10.27 -15.48
CA THR A 8 0.91 11.34 -14.76
C THR A 8 1.95 12.38 -14.33
N SER A 9 1.66 13.66 -14.57
CA SER A 9 2.58 14.74 -14.19
C SER A 9 2.64 14.89 -12.68
N ASP A 10 3.77 15.40 -12.18
CA ASP A 10 3.93 15.68 -10.76
C ASP A 10 2.90 16.70 -10.25
N ALA A 11 2.58 17.70 -11.07
CA ALA A 11 1.62 18.74 -10.72
C ALA A 11 0.22 18.14 -10.50
N TYR A 12 -0.18 17.19 -11.36
CA TYR A 12 -1.45 16.50 -11.19
C TYR A 12 -1.45 15.65 -9.91
N LEU A 13 -0.41 14.85 -9.67
CA LEU A 13 -0.33 14.00 -8.46
C LEU A 13 -0.37 14.83 -7.18
N ARG A 14 0.34 15.96 -7.15
CA ARG A 14 0.31 16.90 -6.02
C ARG A 14 -1.09 17.48 -5.80
N SER A 15 -1.76 17.92 -6.87
CA SER A 15 -3.12 18.45 -6.78
C SER A 15 -4.12 17.39 -6.29
N PHE A 16 -4.00 16.16 -6.80
CA PHE A 16 -4.85 15.04 -6.42
C PHE A 16 -4.66 14.61 -4.97
N ALA A 17 -3.42 14.52 -4.50
CA ALA A 17 -3.13 14.25 -3.09
C ALA A 17 -3.71 15.33 -2.16
N LYS A 18 -3.59 16.60 -2.57
CA LYS A 18 -4.12 17.74 -1.83
C LYS A 18 -5.65 17.72 -1.77
N SER A 19 -6.35 17.39 -2.86
CA SER A 19 -7.81 17.32 -2.86
C SER A 19 -8.35 16.20 -1.98
N LEU A 20 -7.63 15.08 -1.91
CA LEU A 20 -7.95 13.95 -1.02
C LEU A 20 -7.50 14.15 0.43
N LYS A 21 -6.85 15.28 0.76
CA LYS A 21 -6.30 15.59 2.09
C LYS A 21 -5.40 14.47 2.63
N ILE A 22 -4.62 13.85 1.74
CA ILE A 22 -3.67 12.79 2.13
C ILE A 22 -2.62 13.39 3.07
N ASN A 23 -2.46 12.77 4.24
CA ASN A 23 -1.53 13.21 5.30
C ASN A 23 -0.32 12.27 5.47
N PHE A 24 -0.11 11.34 4.52
CA PHE A 24 1.04 10.44 4.48
C PHE A 24 1.89 10.70 3.22
N PRO A 25 3.19 10.36 3.25
CA PRO A 25 4.08 10.55 2.10
C PRO A 25 3.61 9.78 0.87
N ILE A 26 3.71 10.40 -0.30
CA ILE A 26 3.44 9.77 -1.60
C ILE A 26 4.75 9.73 -2.38
N LEU A 27 5.16 8.52 -2.79
CA LEU A 27 6.35 8.29 -3.60
C LEU A 27 5.96 7.91 -5.02
N ARG A 28 6.77 8.32 -6.00
CA ARG A 28 6.56 7.94 -7.41
C ARG A 28 7.35 6.68 -7.74
N ASP A 29 6.69 5.74 -8.43
CA ASP A 29 7.32 4.56 -9.05
C ASP A 29 7.18 4.66 -10.57
N PRO A 30 7.95 5.53 -11.25
CA PRO A 30 7.81 5.77 -12.69
C PRO A 30 8.21 4.55 -13.53
N THR A 31 9.10 3.69 -13.02
CA THR A 31 9.54 2.47 -13.70
C THR A 31 8.66 1.27 -13.37
N GLY A 32 7.86 1.33 -12.31
CA GLY A 32 7.04 0.22 -11.84
C GLY A 32 7.85 -0.88 -11.13
N LEU A 33 9.14 -0.65 -10.88
CA LEU A 33 10.04 -1.66 -10.32
C LEU A 33 9.73 -1.92 -8.85
N THR A 34 9.34 -0.90 -8.09
CA THR A 34 8.94 -1.08 -6.69
C THR A 34 7.69 -1.96 -6.61
N TYR A 35 6.68 -1.69 -7.43
CA TYR A 35 5.48 -2.54 -7.47
C TYR A 35 5.79 -3.98 -7.88
N ALA A 36 6.66 -4.17 -8.88
CA ALA A 36 7.01 -5.50 -9.40
C ALA A 36 7.69 -6.41 -8.37
N GLN A 37 8.37 -5.84 -7.36
CA GLN A 37 8.98 -6.63 -6.27
C GLN A 37 7.96 -7.40 -5.43
N PHE A 38 6.73 -6.88 -5.34
CA PHE A 38 5.71 -7.41 -4.43
C PHE A 38 4.51 -8.02 -5.15
N SER A 39 4.45 -7.90 -6.47
CA SER A 39 3.31 -8.36 -7.25
C SER A 39 3.72 -9.01 -8.57
N PRO A 40 3.69 -10.35 -8.66
CA PRO A 40 3.99 -11.05 -9.91
C PRO A 40 2.86 -10.92 -10.95
N GLN A 41 1.65 -10.55 -10.53
CA GLN A 41 0.48 -10.34 -11.39
C GLN A 41 -0.05 -8.93 -11.18
N ARG A 42 -0.45 -8.22 -12.23
CA ARG A 42 -0.99 -6.84 -12.14
C ARG A 42 -2.36 -6.81 -11.43
N ARG A 43 -2.37 -6.97 -10.11
CA ARG A 43 -3.56 -6.86 -9.24
C ARG A 43 -3.44 -5.62 -8.39
N MET A 44 -4.31 -4.65 -8.64
CA MET A 44 -4.35 -3.36 -7.95
C MET A 44 -5.69 -3.18 -7.22
N PRO A 45 -5.73 -2.42 -6.12
CA PRO A 45 -4.55 -1.93 -5.38
C PRO A 45 -3.87 -3.06 -4.59
N LEU A 46 -2.62 -2.80 -4.18
CA LEU A 46 -1.81 -3.68 -3.36
C LEU A 46 -1.46 -2.95 -2.05
N VAL A 47 -1.66 -3.62 -0.92
CA VAL A 47 -1.20 -3.16 0.40
C VAL A 47 -0.25 -4.18 0.99
N ILE A 48 0.86 -3.67 1.52
CA ILE A 48 1.95 -4.44 2.11
C ILE A 48 2.22 -3.88 3.49
N PHE A 49 2.40 -4.76 4.47
CA PHE A 49 2.72 -4.39 5.83
C PHE A 49 4.18 -4.75 6.12
N PHE A 50 4.93 -3.79 6.66
CA PHE A 50 6.32 -3.99 7.08
C PHE A 50 6.45 -3.90 8.60
N ASP A 51 7.36 -4.67 9.18
CA ASP A 51 7.76 -4.53 10.58
C ASP A 51 8.77 -3.38 10.76
N THR A 52 9.18 -3.12 12.00
CA THR A 52 10.15 -2.07 12.34
C THR A 52 11.55 -2.31 11.76
N GLN A 53 11.84 -3.53 11.30
CA GLN A 53 13.09 -3.91 10.63
C GLN A 53 12.97 -3.88 9.10
N GLY A 54 11.82 -3.43 8.57
CA GLY A 54 11.57 -3.34 7.13
C GLY A 54 11.28 -4.68 6.46
N ARG A 55 10.96 -5.73 7.22
CA ARG A 55 10.58 -7.05 6.69
C ARG A 55 9.07 -7.12 6.46
N VAL A 56 8.64 -7.87 5.46
CA VAL A 56 7.20 -8.11 5.22
C VAL A 56 6.60 -8.86 6.40
N ALA A 57 5.62 -8.24 7.06
CA ALA A 57 5.06 -8.72 8.32
C ALA A 57 3.73 -9.48 8.14
N SER A 58 3.10 -9.39 6.96
CA SER A 58 1.81 -10.01 6.66
C SER A 58 1.71 -10.37 5.18
N PRO A 59 0.88 -11.37 4.79
CA PRO A 59 0.61 -11.64 3.38
C PRO A 59 0.09 -10.41 2.63
N ASN A 60 0.56 -10.22 1.40
CA ASN A 60 0.15 -9.11 0.54
C ASN A 60 -1.36 -9.09 0.33
N HIS A 61 -1.97 -7.92 0.51
CA HIS A 61 -3.39 -7.72 0.26
C HIS A 61 -3.63 -7.15 -1.13
N PHE A 62 -4.51 -7.80 -1.89
CA PHE A 62 -4.86 -7.41 -3.27
C PHE A 62 -6.33 -7.03 -3.39
N GLY A 63 -6.58 -5.99 -4.20
CA GLY A 63 -7.93 -5.53 -4.54
C GLY A 63 -8.55 -4.64 -3.47
N MET A 64 -9.76 -4.17 -3.74
CA MET A 64 -10.61 -3.46 -2.78
C MET A 64 -11.97 -4.14 -2.71
N SER A 65 -12.53 -4.21 -1.51
CA SER A 65 -13.97 -4.38 -1.27
C SER A 65 -14.64 -3.00 -1.17
N ASP A 66 -15.89 -2.94 -0.71
CA ASP A 66 -16.44 -1.69 -0.22
C ASP A 66 -15.56 -1.09 0.90
N ALA A 67 -15.69 0.22 1.11
CA ALA A 67 -14.78 1.00 1.94
C ALA A 67 -14.77 0.52 3.41
N GLU A 68 -15.91 0.15 3.97
CA GLU A 68 -16.01 -0.23 5.38
C GLU A 68 -15.48 -1.64 5.61
N THR A 69 -15.80 -2.58 4.73
CA THR A 69 -15.18 -3.91 4.75
C THR A 69 -13.67 -3.83 4.60
N TYR A 70 -13.19 -2.95 3.71
CA TYR A 70 -11.77 -2.78 3.45
C TYR A 70 -11.05 -2.24 4.70
N LYS A 71 -11.57 -1.16 5.30
CA LYS A 71 -11.04 -0.58 6.55
C LYS A 71 -11.02 -1.59 7.69
N THR A 72 -12.12 -2.34 7.86
CA THR A 72 -12.24 -3.36 8.91
C THR A 72 -11.18 -4.44 8.76
N LYS A 73 -10.98 -4.92 7.52
CA LYS A 73 -9.94 -5.90 7.21
C LYS A 73 -8.53 -5.37 7.48
N MET A 74 -8.22 -4.15 7.04
CA MET A 74 -6.90 -3.54 7.26
C MET A 74 -6.62 -3.35 8.76
N ARG A 75 -7.61 -2.88 9.52
CA ARG A 75 -7.51 -2.74 10.98
C ARG A 75 -7.21 -4.08 11.66
N GLY A 76 -7.94 -5.13 11.30
CA GLY A 76 -7.71 -6.46 11.88
C GLY A 76 -6.33 -7.06 11.56
N ILE A 77 -5.70 -6.67 10.45
CA ILE A 77 -4.31 -7.04 10.15
C ILE A 77 -3.36 -6.27 11.08
N ILE A 78 -3.54 -4.95 11.18
CA ILE A 78 -2.71 -4.07 12.01
C ILE A 78 -2.78 -4.49 13.48
N ASP A 79 -3.97 -4.73 14.02
CA ASP A 79 -4.17 -5.12 15.42
C ASP A 79 -3.41 -6.41 15.77
N LYS A 80 -3.42 -7.39 14.85
CA LYS A 80 -2.65 -8.64 15.01
C LYS A 80 -1.15 -8.37 15.02
N LEU A 81 -0.66 -7.54 14.11
CA LEU A 81 0.76 -7.20 14.03
C LEU A 81 1.23 -6.48 15.29
N LEU A 82 0.41 -5.58 15.84
CA LEU A 82 0.73 -4.86 17.07
C LEU A 82 0.69 -5.78 18.29
N ALA A 83 -0.27 -6.71 18.39
CA ALA A 83 -0.35 -7.66 19.50
C ALA A 83 0.84 -8.63 19.57
N THR A 84 1.42 -9.00 18.42
CA THR A 84 2.62 -9.85 18.36
C THR A 84 3.89 -9.10 18.76
N GLN A 85 3.93 -7.76 18.62
CA GLN A 85 5.07 -6.96 19.06
C GLN A 85 5.10 -6.78 20.59
N THR A 86 3.94 -6.65 21.24
CA THR A 86 3.85 -6.52 22.70
C THR A 86 4.16 -7.80 23.47
N SER A 87 4.14 -8.96 22.82
CA SER A 87 4.41 -10.27 23.44
C SER A 87 5.84 -10.76 23.27
N GLY A 88 6.72 -9.96 22.65
CA GLY A 88 8.15 -10.26 22.46
C GLY A 88 9.11 -9.46 23.35
N GLU A 89 8.61 -8.74 24.34
CA GLU A 89 9.39 -7.95 25.32
C GLU A 89 9.47 -8.58 26.72
N GLU A 90 9.14 -9.88 26.88
CA GLU A 90 9.35 -10.65 28.12
C GLU A 90 10.61 -11.53 28.09
#